data_AF-T0NAR3-F1
#
_entry.id   AF-T0NAR3-F1
#
_cell.length_a   1.000
_cell.length_b   1.000
_cell.length_c   1.000
_cell.angle_alpha   90.00
_cell.angle_beta   90.00
_cell.angle_gamma   90.00
#
_symmetry.space_group_name_H-M   'P 1'
#
loop_
_entity.id
_entity.type
_entity.pdbx_description
1 polymer ?
#
loop_
_entity_poly.entity_id
_entity_poly.type
_entity_poly.pdbx_seq_one_letter_code
_entity_poly.pdbx_strand_id
1 'polypeptide(L)'
;MEGICEFMTGTARTLRVATAYYFRNYYRSKSFYLMLIIAILVSVLLTYFSLKYINRLDLIIPKGLLSALGNSGKEEIFGYLWAFVLLDLPVFASVFFGSTAISSEIENKTAFHIFPLPIGRVTLLISKYLAAVAVTFITVLIYVAFQAAVFEYLFPGPLLLPFYQSLGLLLIFVFSITAFTFLISSIFNKNTYAYITVFLIYFLVFNAYEIIVEFLYKTTPYYLLNVAADAMEKVYLNISTNPFSTSSSTFAPATVGTLYTSIGVMVAYAIVSFAAALIIFDRKEVK
;
A
#
# COMPACT_ATOMS: atom_id res chain seq x y z
N MET A 1 -1.16 8.22 -40.58
CA MET A 1 -1.62 8.62 -39.23
C MET A 1 -2.90 7.87 -38.81
N GLU A 2 -3.81 7.51 -39.72
CA GLU A 2 -5.02 6.72 -39.40
C GLU A 2 -4.72 5.30 -38.89
N GLY A 3 -3.73 4.59 -39.46
CA GLY A 3 -3.36 3.24 -39.00
C GLY A 3 -2.75 3.16 -37.58
N ILE A 4 -2.18 4.25 -37.06
CA ILE A 4 -1.66 4.31 -35.68
C ILE A 4 -2.82 4.47 -34.68
N CYS A 5 -3.85 5.22 -35.05
CA CYS A 5 -5.05 5.42 -34.23
C CYS A 5 -5.88 4.13 -34.14
N GLU A 6 -5.96 3.35 -35.22
CA GLU A 6 -6.65 2.05 -35.24
C GLU A 6 -5.89 0.97 -34.45
N PHE A 7 -4.56 0.94 -34.54
CA PHE A 7 -3.72 0.06 -33.73
C PHE A 7 -3.76 0.42 -32.22
N MET A 8 -3.79 1.72 -31.90
CA MET A 8 -3.91 2.22 -30.52
C MET A 8 -5.29 1.93 -29.91
N THR A 9 -6.38 2.05 -30.67
CA THR A 9 -7.73 1.69 -30.19
C THR A 9 -7.88 0.19 -29.99
N GLY A 10 -7.27 -0.64 -30.84
CA GLY A 10 -7.14 -2.07 -30.64
C GLY A 10 -6.39 -2.43 -29.35
N THR A 11 -5.25 -1.79 -29.11
CA THR A 11 -4.39 -2.05 -27.94
C THR A 11 -5.03 -1.61 -26.62
N ALA A 12 -5.71 -0.45 -26.61
CA ALA A 12 -6.43 0.02 -25.42
C ALA A 12 -7.63 -0.88 -25.09
N ARG A 13 -8.33 -1.37 -26.12
CA ARG A 13 -9.46 -2.30 -25.96
C ARG A 13 -8.99 -3.65 -25.43
N THR A 14 -7.91 -4.22 -25.97
CA THR A 14 -7.35 -5.48 -25.48
C THR A 14 -6.83 -5.34 -24.05
N LEU A 15 -6.16 -4.25 -23.72
CA LEU A 15 -5.73 -3.94 -22.35
C LEU A 15 -6.92 -3.92 -21.38
N ARG A 16 -8.00 -3.20 -21.73
CA ARG A 16 -9.19 -3.11 -20.87
C ARG A 16 -9.86 -4.47 -20.65
N VAL A 17 -10.02 -5.26 -21.71
CA VAL A 17 -10.62 -6.60 -21.63
C VAL A 17 -9.75 -7.53 -20.78
N ALA A 18 -8.43 -7.52 -21.00
CA ALA A 18 -7.49 -8.33 -20.23
C ALA A 18 -7.47 -7.93 -18.75
N THR A 19 -7.44 -6.63 -18.44
CA THR A 19 -7.51 -6.14 -17.05
C THR A 19 -8.80 -6.57 -16.37
N ALA A 20 -9.95 -6.45 -17.04
CA ALA A 20 -11.24 -6.88 -16.50
C ALA A 20 -11.29 -8.40 -16.25
N TYR A 21 -10.69 -9.19 -17.13
CA TYR A 21 -10.56 -10.64 -16.97
C TYR A 21 -9.72 -11.00 -15.72
N TYR A 22 -8.52 -10.44 -15.59
CA TYR A 22 -7.65 -10.68 -14.43
C TYR A 22 -8.25 -10.16 -13.14
N PHE A 23 -8.92 -9.01 -13.18
CA PHE A 23 -9.65 -8.47 -12.03
C PHE A 23 -10.72 -9.44 -11.53
N ARG A 24 -11.53 -10.01 -12.43
CA ARG A 24 -12.54 -11.01 -12.08
C ARG A 24 -11.93 -12.29 -11.52
N ASN A 25 -10.75 -12.68 -12.02
CA ASN A 25 -10.01 -13.82 -11.49
C ASN A 25 -9.55 -13.57 -10.05
N TYR A 26 -8.96 -12.40 -9.76
CA TYR A 26 -8.55 -12.03 -8.40
C TYR A 26 -9.74 -11.93 -7.44
N TYR A 27 -10.85 -11.32 -7.87
CA TYR A 27 -12.06 -11.19 -7.05
C TYR A 27 -12.63 -12.55 -6.61
N ARG A 28 -12.48 -13.59 -7.44
CA ARG A 28 -12.92 -14.95 -7.14
C ARG A 28 -11.90 -15.78 -6.35
N SER A 29 -10.71 -15.23 -6.11
CA SER A 29 -9.64 -15.96 -5.43
C SER A 29 -9.91 -16.08 -3.93
N LYS A 30 -9.45 -17.19 -3.32
CA LYS A 30 -9.48 -17.36 -1.86
C LYS A 30 -8.72 -16.25 -1.13
N SER A 31 -7.64 -15.76 -1.72
CA SER A 31 -6.84 -14.66 -1.18
C SER A 31 -7.63 -13.36 -1.06
N PHE A 32 -8.55 -13.09 -2.00
CA PHE A 32 -9.41 -11.91 -1.91
C PHE A 32 -10.35 -11.97 -0.72
N TYR A 33 -11.06 -13.09 -0.53
CA TYR A 33 -11.94 -13.28 0.62
C TYR A 33 -11.17 -13.25 1.94
N LEU A 34 -9.97 -13.85 1.99
CA LEU A 34 -9.10 -13.79 3.16
C LEU A 34 -8.75 -12.34 3.51
N MET A 35 -8.28 -11.55 2.54
CA MET A 35 -7.91 -10.15 2.78
C MET A 35 -9.12 -9.29 3.17
N LEU A 36 -10.29 -9.56 2.60
CA LEU A 36 -11.52 -8.86 2.94
C LEU A 36 -11.97 -9.19 4.38
N ILE A 37 -11.90 -10.47 4.79
CA ILE A 37 -12.21 -10.88 6.16
C ILE A 37 -11.26 -10.20 7.16
N ILE A 38 -9.96 -10.17 6.86
CA ILE A 38 -8.96 -9.49 7.71
C ILE A 38 -9.28 -7.99 7.80
N ALA A 39 -9.54 -7.33 6.67
CA ALA A 39 -9.88 -5.91 6.64
C ALA A 39 -11.12 -5.60 7.52
N ILE A 40 -12.20 -6.40 7.38
CA ILE A 40 -13.41 -6.24 8.21
C ILE A 40 -13.12 -6.50 9.69
N LEU A 41 -12.37 -7.56 10.02
CA LEU A 41 -12.06 -7.91 11.40
C LEU A 41 -11.28 -6.77 12.07
N VAL A 42 -10.26 -6.24 11.40
CA VAL A 42 -9.48 -5.11 11.90
C VAL A 42 -10.33 -3.84 12.00
N SER A 43 -11.20 -3.56 11.02
CA SER A 43 -12.15 -2.44 11.09
C SER A 43 -13.10 -2.56 12.29
N VAL A 44 -13.63 -3.76 12.56
CA VAL A 44 -14.51 -4.01 13.73
C VAL A 44 -13.74 -3.82 15.03
N LEU A 45 -12.50 -4.32 15.11
CA LEU A 45 -11.63 -4.16 16.27
C LEU A 45 -11.35 -2.67 16.55
N LEU A 46 -10.98 -1.90 15.53
CA LEU A 46 -10.72 -0.47 15.68
C LEU A 46 -11.99 0.32 15.98
N THR A 47 -13.12 -0.05 15.39
CA THR A 47 -14.42 0.57 15.72
C THR A 47 -14.75 0.37 17.20
N TYR A 48 -14.62 -0.86 17.70
CA TYR A 48 -14.82 -1.17 19.11
C TYR A 48 -13.87 -0.37 20.01
N PHE A 49 -12.60 -0.29 19.63
CA PHE A 49 -11.60 0.49 20.35
C PHE A 49 -11.96 1.99 20.37
N SER A 50 -12.29 2.58 19.23
CA SER A 50 -12.68 3.99 19.11
C SER A 50 -13.89 4.32 19.97
N LEU A 51 -14.96 3.53 19.90
CA LEU A 51 -16.18 3.76 20.69
C LEU A 51 -15.94 3.64 22.21
N LYS A 52 -15.12 2.68 22.64
CA LYS A 52 -14.88 2.42 24.06
C LYS A 52 -13.94 3.44 24.70
N TYR A 53 -12.92 3.88 23.97
CA TYR A 53 -11.83 4.70 24.53
C TYR A 53 -11.96 6.20 24.24
N ILE A 54 -12.91 6.66 23.42
CA ILE A 54 -13.11 8.09 23.12
C ILE A 54 -13.31 8.96 24.37
N ASN A 55 -14.02 8.43 25.37
CA ASN A 55 -14.28 9.12 26.64
C ASN A 55 -13.27 8.79 27.75
N ARG A 56 -12.27 7.95 27.44
CA ARG A 56 -11.26 7.46 28.40
C ARG A 56 -9.83 7.66 27.90
N LEU A 57 -9.62 8.65 27.04
CA LEU A 57 -8.28 8.96 26.51
C LEU A 57 -7.27 9.29 27.61
N ASP A 58 -7.74 9.81 28.75
CA ASP A 58 -6.96 10.10 29.96
C ASP A 58 -6.24 8.87 30.54
N LEU A 59 -6.69 7.64 30.21
CA LEU A 59 -6.07 6.39 30.65
C LEU A 59 -4.94 5.93 29.73
N ILE A 60 -4.96 6.37 28.47
CA ILE A 60 -4.00 5.94 27.43
C ILE A 60 -2.93 7.00 27.24
N ILE A 61 -3.31 8.26 27.39
CA ILE A 61 -2.49 9.42 27.04
C ILE A 61 -2.29 10.30 28.29
N PRO A 62 -1.03 10.67 28.61
CA PRO A 62 -0.74 11.55 29.74
C PRO A 62 -1.55 12.85 29.69
N LYS A 63 -2.11 13.28 30.82
CA LYS A 63 -3.02 14.44 30.91
C LYS A 63 -2.42 15.75 30.34
N GLY A 64 -1.10 15.93 30.45
CA GLY A 64 -0.40 17.07 29.85
C GLY A 64 -0.42 17.09 28.30
N LEU A 65 -0.54 15.92 27.69
CA LEU A 65 -0.63 15.73 26.24
C LEU A 65 -2.04 16.02 25.74
N LEU A 66 -3.08 15.57 26.47
CA LEU A 66 -4.46 15.88 26.15
C LEU A 66 -4.77 17.38 26.23
N SER A 67 -4.14 18.11 27.18
CA SER A 67 -4.27 19.57 27.28
C SER A 67 -3.57 20.34 26.17
N ALA A 68 -2.54 19.76 25.53
CA ALA A 68 -1.78 20.42 24.46
C ALA A 68 -2.47 20.38 23.09
N LEU A 69 -3.25 19.33 22.79
CA LEU A 69 -3.97 19.20 21.52
C LEU A 69 -5.41 19.82 21.53
N GLY A 70 -5.90 20.27 22.69
CA GLY A 70 -7.24 20.86 22.79
C GLY A 70 -8.38 19.90 22.39
N ASN A 71 -9.54 20.45 22.03
CA ASN A 71 -10.74 19.65 21.67
C ASN A 71 -10.59 18.87 20.35
N SER A 72 -9.75 19.33 19.42
CA SER A 72 -9.48 18.65 18.14
C SER A 72 -8.49 17.49 18.26
N GLY A 73 -7.74 17.41 19.36
CA GLY A 73 -6.71 16.38 19.54
C GLY A 73 -7.22 14.96 19.57
N LYS A 74 -8.46 14.75 20.01
CA LYS A 74 -9.06 13.40 20.07
C LYS A 74 -9.14 12.79 18.67
N GLU A 75 -9.56 13.58 17.70
CA GLU A 75 -9.74 13.13 16.32
C GLU A 75 -8.39 12.82 15.65
N GLU A 76 -7.35 13.62 15.91
CA GLU A 76 -5.99 13.37 15.41
C GLU A 76 -5.38 12.08 15.98
N ILE A 77 -5.59 11.81 17.28
CA ILE A 77 -5.14 10.57 17.93
C ILE A 77 -5.80 9.36 17.29
N PHE A 78 -7.13 9.38 17.12
CA PHE A 78 -7.80 8.27 16.47
C PHE A 78 -7.44 8.18 14.98
N GLY A 79 -7.22 9.31 14.30
CA GLY A 79 -6.69 9.35 12.93
C GLY A 79 -5.37 8.62 12.80
N TYR A 80 -4.42 8.92 13.69
CA TYR A 80 -3.13 8.26 13.78
C TYR A 80 -3.28 6.74 13.98
N LEU A 81 -4.13 6.30 14.93
CA LEU A 81 -4.35 4.88 15.19
C LEU A 81 -5.01 4.13 14.02
N TRP A 82 -5.93 4.77 13.30
CA TRP A 82 -6.54 4.17 12.11
C TRP A 82 -5.56 4.14 10.93
N ALA A 83 -4.70 5.15 10.80
CA ALA A 83 -3.65 5.21 9.78
C ALA A 83 -2.55 4.15 10.01
N PHE A 84 -2.36 3.68 11.24
CA PHE A 84 -1.41 2.60 11.53
C PHE A 84 -1.69 1.31 10.77
N VAL A 85 -2.95 0.94 10.64
CA VAL A 85 -3.32 -0.23 9.82
C VAL A 85 -3.10 0.03 8.33
N LEU A 86 -3.14 1.29 7.89
CA LEU A 86 -2.89 1.65 6.49
C LEU A 86 -1.43 1.50 6.08
N LEU A 87 -0.49 1.39 7.02
CA LEU A 87 0.91 1.06 6.73
C LEU A 87 1.06 -0.39 6.25
N ASP A 88 0.30 -1.31 6.85
CA ASP A 88 0.50 -2.74 6.67
C ASP A 88 -0.53 -3.39 5.75
N LEU A 89 -1.80 -2.99 5.83
CA LEU A 89 -2.90 -3.61 5.07
C LEU A 89 -2.66 -3.60 3.55
N PRO A 90 -2.22 -2.49 2.92
CA PRO A 90 -1.87 -2.47 1.51
C PRO A 90 -0.72 -3.42 1.18
N VAL A 91 0.28 -3.55 2.06
CA VAL A 91 1.43 -4.43 1.87
C VAL A 91 0.97 -5.89 1.80
N PHE A 92 0.16 -6.33 2.76
CA PHE A 92 -0.41 -7.68 2.75
C PHE A 92 -1.23 -7.93 1.48
N ALA A 93 -2.12 -7.01 1.13
CA ALA A 93 -2.96 -7.13 -0.07
C ALA A 93 -2.11 -7.22 -1.35
N SER A 94 -1.16 -6.30 -1.53
CA SER A 94 -0.25 -6.29 -2.68
C SER A 94 0.62 -7.54 -2.75
N VAL A 95 1.07 -8.08 -1.61
CA VAL A 95 1.84 -9.34 -1.59
C VAL A 95 0.98 -10.49 -2.10
N PHE A 96 -0.25 -10.64 -1.61
CA PHE A 96 -1.13 -11.75 -2.01
C PHE A 96 -1.52 -11.69 -3.50
N PHE A 97 -1.86 -10.51 -4.01
CA PHE A 97 -2.31 -10.33 -5.40
C PHE A 97 -1.16 -10.14 -6.39
N GLY A 98 -0.12 -9.41 -6.01
CA GLY A 98 0.99 -9.08 -6.90
C GLY A 98 2.04 -10.18 -6.99
N SER A 99 2.38 -10.84 -5.87
CA SER A 99 3.42 -11.87 -5.88
C SER A 99 3.00 -13.13 -6.64
N THR A 100 1.70 -13.44 -6.72
CA THR A 100 1.15 -14.54 -7.54
C THR A 100 1.11 -14.24 -9.03
N ALA A 101 1.06 -12.97 -9.41
CA ALA A 101 0.65 -12.56 -10.75
C ALA A 101 1.53 -13.15 -11.86
N ILE A 102 2.83 -13.31 -11.59
CA ILE A 102 3.81 -13.85 -12.55
C ILE A 102 4.28 -15.23 -12.10
N SER A 103 4.75 -15.34 -10.85
CA SER A 103 5.35 -16.56 -10.31
C SER A 103 4.44 -17.79 -10.39
N SER A 104 3.13 -17.64 -10.15
CA SER A 104 2.19 -18.76 -10.17
C SER A 104 1.95 -19.33 -11.57
N GLU A 105 2.13 -18.53 -12.63
CA GLU A 105 1.97 -19.02 -14.01
C GLU A 105 3.16 -19.82 -14.49
N ILE A 106 4.36 -19.45 -14.00
CA ILE A 106 5.58 -20.18 -14.23
C ILE A 106 5.51 -21.52 -13.48
N GLU A 107 5.10 -21.47 -12.21
CA GLU A 107 4.95 -22.65 -11.37
C GLU A 107 3.92 -23.65 -11.93
N ASN A 108 2.76 -23.16 -12.38
CA ASN A 108 1.68 -24.00 -12.91
C ASN A 108 1.84 -24.32 -14.41
N LYS A 109 2.94 -23.91 -15.06
CA LYS A 109 3.19 -24.09 -16.50
C LYS A 109 2.11 -23.47 -17.41
N THR A 110 1.27 -22.58 -16.89
CA THR A 110 0.26 -21.90 -17.71
C THR A 110 0.88 -20.85 -18.62
N ALA A 111 2.09 -20.38 -18.31
CA ALA A 111 2.86 -19.48 -19.18
C ALA A 111 3.04 -20.04 -20.61
N PHE A 112 3.18 -21.36 -20.78
CA PHE A 112 3.29 -22.01 -22.10
C PHE A 112 2.02 -21.88 -22.95
N HIS A 113 0.85 -21.76 -22.32
CA HIS A 113 -0.43 -21.58 -23.03
C HIS A 113 -0.76 -20.11 -23.28
N ILE A 114 -0.23 -19.21 -22.46
CA ILE A 114 -0.54 -17.80 -22.49
C ILE A 114 0.39 -17.04 -23.45
N PHE A 115 1.67 -17.42 -23.55
CA PHE A 115 2.65 -16.75 -24.40
C PHE A 115 2.44 -16.91 -25.92
N PRO A 116 1.82 -17.98 -26.43
CA PRO A 116 1.45 -18.07 -27.86
C PRO A 116 0.27 -17.20 -28.26
N LEU A 117 -0.49 -16.62 -27.31
CA LEU A 117 -1.61 -15.74 -27.63
C LEU A 117 -1.09 -14.47 -28.35
N PRO A 118 -1.87 -13.89 -29.27
CA PRO A 118 -1.50 -12.66 -30.00
C PRO A 118 -1.65 -11.41 -29.11
N ILE A 119 -1.15 -11.48 -27.87
CA ILE A 119 -1.16 -10.40 -26.90
C ILE A 119 0.30 -10.16 -26.49
N GLY A 120 0.75 -8.90 -26.59
CA GLY A 120 2.10 -8.53 -26.20
C GLY A 120 2.38 -8.84 -24.72
N ARG A 121 3.58 -9.35 -24.40
CA ARG A 121 4.02 -9.64 -23.03
C ARG A 121 3.89 -8.42 -22.10
N VAL A 122 4.21 -7.24 -22.63
CA VAL A 122 4.07 -5.96 -21.93
C VAL A 122 2.60 -5.66 -21.59
N THR A 123 1.68 -5.78 -22.56
CA THR A 123 0.25 -5.57 -22.35
C THR A 123 -0.31 -6.52 -21.28
N LEU A 124 0.14 -7.78 -21.31
CA LEU A 124 -0.26 -8.79 -20.34
C LEU A 124 0.17 -8.42 -18.91
N LEU A 125 1.44 -8.02 -18.74
CA LEU A 125 1.95 -7.62 -17.43
C LEU A 125 1.24 -6.35 -16.91
N ILE A 126 1.07 -5.33 -17.76
CA ILE A 126 0.35 -4.09 -17.39
C ILE A 126 -1.08 -4.41 -16.96
N SER A 127 -1.80 -5.25 -17.70
CA SER A 127 -3.17 -5.63 -17.34
C SER A 127 -3.25 -6.32 -15.98
N LYS A 128 -2.31 -7.22 -15.68
CA LYS A 128 -2.25 -7.88 -14.37
C LYS A 128 -1.92 -6.93 -13.24
N TYR A 129 -0.97 -6.03 -13.49
CA TYR A 129 -0.59 -5.02 -12.52
C TYR A 129 -1.77 -4.12 -12.18
N LEU A 130 -2.46 -3.58 -13.19
CA LEU A 130 -3.65 -2.75 -12.98
C LEU A 130 -4.79 -3.54 -12.28
N ALA A 131 -4.96 -4.82 -12.61
CA ALA A 131 -5.93 -5.66 -11.93
C ALA A 131 -5.57 -5.88 -10.45
N ALA A 132 -4.30 -6.15 -10.13
CA ALA A 132 -3.82 -6.33 -8.76
C ALA A 132 -3.92 -5.04 -7.94
N VAL A 133 -3.58 -3.89 -8.54
CA VAL A 133 -3.77 -2.57 -7.94
C VAL A 133 -5.25 -2.31 -7.66
N ALA A 134 -6.14 -2.56 -8.62
CA ALA A 134 -7.57 -2.34 -8.44
C ALA A 134 -8.17 -3.20 -7.31
N VAL A 135 -7.76 -4.47 -7.20
CA VAL A 135 -8.24 -5.36 -6.14
C VAL A 135 -7.70 -4.91 -4.78
N THR A 136 -6.42 -4.53 -4.72
CA THR A 136 -5.80 -3.95 -3.51
C THR A 136 -6.54 -2.68 -3.08
N PHE A 137 -6.89 -1.81 -4.03
CA PHE A 137 -7.69 -0.63 -3.74
C PHE A 137 -9.04 -0.96 -3.16
N ILE A 138 -9.77 -1.91 -3.73
CA ILE A 138 -11.09 -2.28 -3.21
C ILE A 138 -10.96 -2.79 -1.77
N THR A 139 -10.00 -3.66 -1.49
CA THR A 139 -9.77 -4.19 -0.13
C THR A 139 -9.48 -3.07 0.86
N VAL A 140 -8.58 -2.15 0.50
CA VAL A 140 -8.16 -1.05 1.37
C VAL A 140 -9.25 0.02 1.50
N LEU A 141 -10.00 0.32 0.45
CA LEU A 141 -11.10 1.30 0.46
C LEU A 141 -12.27 0.82 1.32
N ILE A 142 -12.51 -0.49 1.42
CA ILE A 142 -13.49 -1.03 2.37
C ILE A 142 -13.09 -0.64 3.79
N TYR A 143 -11.81 -0.84 4.16
CA TYR A 143 -11.30 -0.44 5.47
C TYR A 143 -11.43 1.09 5.70
N VAL A 144 -11.07 1.90 4.71
CA VAL A 144 -11.21 3.37 4.78
C VAL A 144 -12.68 3.81 4.86
N ALA A 145 -13.61 3.10 4.23
CA ALA A 145 -15.03 3.39 4.34
C ALA A 145 -15.54 3.19 5.77
N PHE A 146 -15.06 2.14 6.47
CA PHE A 146 -15.32 1.98 7.90
C PHE A 146 -14.72 3.13 8.72
N GLN A 147 -13.48 3.53 8.43
CA GLN A 147 -12.86 4.68 9.10
C GLN A 147 -13.72 5.94 8.94
N ALA A 148 -14.15 6.26 7.71
CA ALA A 148 -14.98 7.42 7.43
C ALA A 148 -16.31 7.38 8.17
N ALA A 149 -17.01 6.23 8.16
CA ALA A 149 -18.29 6.06 8.85
C ALA A 149 -18.16 6.22 10.38
N VAL A 150 -17.08 5.68 10.97
CA VAL A 150 -16.81 5.83 12.40
C VAL A 150 -16.47 7.27 12.76
N PHE A 151 -15.72 7.96 11.91
CA PHE A 151 -15.32 9.35 12.14
C PHE A 151 -16.53 10.28 12.07
N GLU A 152 -17.39 10.12 11.06
CA GLU A 152 -18.64 10.89 10.94
C GLU A 152 -19.57 10.66 12.14
N TYR A 153 -19.61 9.42 12.66
CA TYR A 153 -20.43 9.10 13.85
C TYR A 153 -19.86 9.69 15.15
N LEU A 154 -18.53 9.70 15.32
CA LEU A 154 -17.88 10.09 16.56
C LEU A 154 -17.54 11.59 16.64
N PHE A 155 -17.24 12.23 15.51
CA PHE A 155 -16.70 13.59 15.45
C PHE A 155 -17.57 14.48 14.55
N PRO A 156 -18.31 15.46 15.11
CA PRO A 156 -19.18 16.35 14.35
C PRO A 156 -18.46 17.52 13.63
N GLY A 157 -17.15 17.44 13.39
CA GLY A 157 -16.29 18.55 12.90
C GLY A 157 -15.03 18.07 12.14
N PRO A 158 -14.23 18.96 11.53
CA PRO A 158 -13.60 18.67 10.24
C PRO A 158 -12.10 18.29 10.31
N LEU A 159 -11.76 17.00 10.29
CA LEU A 159 -10.49 16.54 9.70
C LEU A 159 -10.67 15.98 8.29
N LEU A 160 -11.52 16.63 7.49
CA LEU A 160 -11.61 16.34 6.06
C LEU A 160 -10.22 16.41 5.40
N LEU A 161 -9.43 17.43 5.72
CA LEU A 161 -8.14 17.64 5.05
C LEU A 161 -7.10 16.53 5.37
N PRO A 162 -6.79 16.20 6.64
CA PRO A 162 -5.87 15.09 6.95
C PRO A 162 -6.37 13.74 6.43
N PHE A 163 -7.68 13.49 6.48
CA PHE A 163 -8.27 12.28 5.93
C PHE A 163 -8.03 12.16 4.41
N TYR A 164 -8.30 13.21 3.64
CA TYR A 164 -8.05 13.19 2.20
C TYR A 164 -6.56 13.15 1.84
N GLN A 165 -5.68 13.76 2.65
CA GLN A 165 -4.24 13.67 2.49
C GLN A 165 -3.73 12.24 2.72
N SER A 166 -4.15 11.60 3.81
CA SER A 166 -3.82 10.20 4.09
C SER A 166 -4.36 9.27 3.00
N LEU A 167 -5.60 9.49 2.52
CA LEU A 167 -6.17 8.75 1.40
C LEU A 167 -5.35 8.94 0.11
N GLY A 168 -4.93 10.17 -0.21
CA GLY A 168 -4.10 10.44 -1.38
C GLY A 168 -2.75 9.71 -1.33
N LEU A 169 -2.08 9.74 -0.18
CA LEU A 169 -0.84 9.00 0.06
C LEU A 169 -1.03 7.49 -0.06
N LEU A 170 -2.10 6.97 0.54
CA LEU A 170 -2.49 5.56 0.45
C LEU A 170 -2.66 5.11 -1.01
N LEU A 171 -3.29 5.95 -1.84
CA LEU A 171 -3.49 5.61 -3.24
C LEU A 171 -2.15 5.43 -3.97
N ILE A 172 -1.23 6.37 -3.80
CA ILE A 172 0.11 6.32 -4.40
C ILE A 172 0.92 5.15 -3.82
N PHE A 173 0.79 4.91 -2.52
CA PHE A 173 1.48 3.83 -1.83
C PHE A 173 1.06 2.46 -2.40
N VAL A 174 -0.23 2.20 -2.62
CA VAL A 174 -0.72 0.95 -3.24
C VAL A 174 -0.09 0.71 -4.61
N PHE A 175 0.01 1.72 -5.47
CA PHE A 175 0.72 1.58 -6.75
C PHE A 175 2.18 1.19 -6.52
N SER A 176 2.85 1.86 -5.58
CA SER A 176 4.27 1.67 -5.27
C SER A 176 4.57 0.26 -4.73
N ILE A 177 3.84 -0.18 -3.70
CA ILE A 177 4.05 -1.48 -3.09
C ILE A 177 3.65 -2.61 -4.06
N THR A 178 2.59 -2.43 -4.86
CA THR A 178 2.20 -3.42 -5.87
C THR A 178 3.29 -3.53 -6.94
N ALA A 179 3.88 -2.42 -7.41
CA ALA A 179 4.96 -2.46 -8.38
C ALA A 179 6.20 -3.19 -7.83
N PHE A 180 6.52 -2.93 -6.56
CA PHE A 180 7.59 -3.63 -5.85
C PHE A 180 7.31 -5.14 -5.75
N THR A 181 6.08 -5.55 -5.43
CA THR A 181 5.72 -6.98 -5.37
C THR A 181 5.80 -7.66 -6.75
N PHE A 182 5.45 -6.96 -7.83
CA PHE A 182 5.58 -7.45 -9.19
C PHE A 182 7.04 -7.65 -9.61
N LEU A 183 7.93 -6.74 -9.20
CA LEU A 183 9.37 -6.90 -9.39
C LEU A 183 9.88 -8.20 -8.76
N ILE A 184 9.50 -8.47 -7.50
CA ILE A 184 9.91 -9.70 -6.84
C ILE A 184 9.25 -10.92 -7.50
N SER A 185 7.97 -10.84 -7.87
CA SER A 185 7.27 -11.91 -8.60
C SER A 185 7.95 -12.28 -9.92
N SER A 186 8.52 -11.31 -10.64
CA SER A 186 9.20 -11.55 -11.90
C SER A 186 10.56 -12.24 -11.73
N ILE A 187 11.22 -12.06 -10.58
CA ILE A 187 12.50 -12.72 -10.26
C ILE A 187 12.30 -14.20 -9.95
N PHE A 188 11.31 -14.54 -9.13
CA PHE A 188 11.11 -15.91 -8.65
C PHE A 188 10.24 -16.77 -9.58
N ASN A 189 10.48 -18.08 -9.57
CA ASN A 189 9.71 -19.05 -10.37
C ASN A 189 8.65 -19.80 -9.57
N LYS A 190 8.76 -19.83 -8.24
CA LYS A 190 7.72 -20.39 -7.35
C LYS A 190 7.05 -19.28 -6.58
N ASN A 191 5.74 -19.41 -6.42
CA ASN A 191 4.90 -18.42 -5.76
C ASN A 191 5.25 -18.25 -4.27
N THR A 192 5.48 -19.35 -3.56
CA THR A 192 5.85 -19.34 -2.14
C THR A 192 7.10 -18.50 -1.86
N TYR A 193 8.14 -18.61 -2.70
CA TYR A 193 9.36 -17.83 -2.53
C TYR A 193 9.16 -16.34 -2.83
N ALA A 194 8.32 -16.01 -3.81
CA ALA A 194 7.99 -14.61 -4.11
C ALA A 194 7.32 -13.92 -2.90
N TYR A 195 6.29 -14.56 -2.31
CA TYR A 195 5.59 -14.01 -1.14
C TYR A 195 6.53 -13.77 0.05
N ILE A 196 7.28 -14.81 0.44
CA ILE A 196 8.17 -14.74 1.60
C ILE A 196 9.22 -13.66 1.39
N THR A 197 9.76 -13.53 0.17
CA THR A 197 10.79 -12.54 -0.13
C THR A 197 10.28 -11.11 -0.04
N VAL A 198 9.08 -10.81 -0.54
CA VAL A 198 8.50 -9.46 -0.40
C VAL A 198 8.34 -9.11 1.08
N PHE A 199 7.77 -10.02 1.88
CA PHE A 199 7.61 -9.78 3.32
C PHE A 199 8.96 -9.61 4.03
N LEU A 200 9.95 -10.44 3.72
CA LEU A 200 11.27 -10.34 4.32
C LEU A 200 11.92 -9.00 3.97
N ILE A 201 11.90 -8.58 2.70
CA ILE A 201 12.50 -7.31 2.31
C ILE A 201 11.77 -6.13 2.97
N TYR A 202 10.43 -6.10 2.88
CA TYR A 202 9.67 -4.96 3.38
C TYR A 202 9.66 -4.88 4.91
N PHE A 203 9.34 -5.96 5.61
CA PHE A 203 9.21 -5.93 7.07
C PHE A 203 10.51 -6.15 7.82
N LEU A 204 11.47 -6.91 7.27
CA LEU A 204 12.72 -7.19 7.96
C LEU A 204 13.85 -6.30 7.45
N VAL A 205 14.13 -6.30 6.14
CA VAL A 205 15.29 -5.57 5.60
C VAL A 205 15.10 -4.06 5.74
N PHE A 206 13.96 -3.50 5.33
CA PHE A 206 13.75 -2.05 5.42
C PHE A 206 13.73 -1.56 6.86
N ASN A 207 12.99 -2.23 7.76
CA ASN A 207 12.98 -1.86 9.19
C ASN A 207 14.36 -2.01 9.84
N ALA A 208 15.09 -3.10 9.57
CA ALA A 208 16.43 -3.27 10.13
C ALA A 208 17.39 -2.19 9.61
N TYR A 209 17.30 -1.85 8.33
CA TYR A 209 18.12 -0.81 7.73
C TYR A 209 17.78 0.58 8.28
N GLU A 210 16.50 0.89 8.46
CA GLU A 210 16.04 2.12 9.12
C GLU A 210 16.64 2.26 10.52
N ILE A 211 16.50 1.23 11.36
CA ILE A 211 17.04 1.23 12.73
C ILE A 211 18.54 1.45 12.72
N ILE A 212 19.29 0.77 11.84
CA ILE A 212 20.74 0.93 11.74
C ILE A 212 21.11 2.37 11.36
N VAL A 213 20.43 2.95 10.38
CA VAL A 213 20.76 4.30 9.89
C VAL A 213 20.43 5.37 10.92
N GLU A 214 19.27 5.28 11.56
CA GLU A 214 18.88 6.21 12.62
C GLU A 214 19.77 6.07 13.85
N PHE A 215 20.12 4.84 14.23
CA PHE A 215 20.98 4.60 15.38
C PHE A 215 22.40 5.12 15.16
N LEU A 216 23.01 4.80 14.02
CA LEU A 216 24.43 5.04 13.73
C LEU A 216 24.70 6.43 13.14
N TYR A 217 23.88 6.87 12.17
CA TYR A 217 24.09 8.11 11.42
C TYR A 217 23.18 9.25 11.86
N LYS A 218 22.30 9.01 12.84
CA LYS A 218 21.37 9.99 13.40
C LYS A 218 20.53 10.71 12.34
N THR A 219 20.21 10.00 11.26
CA THR A 219 19.50 10.54 10.10
C THR A 219 18.37 9.59 9.72
N THR A 220 17.21 10.14 9.38
CA THR A 220 16.05 9.38 8.88
C THR A 220 16.21 9.06 7.39
N PRO A 221 16.19 7.78 6.98
CA PRO A 221 16.35 7.40 5.58
C PRO A 221 15.04 7.59 4.79
N TYR A 222 14.77 8.83 4.37
CA TYR A 222 13.56 9.19 3.63
C TYR A 222 13.36 8.43 2.29
N TYR A 223 14.40 7.78 1.78
CA TYR A 223 14.35 7.01 0.52
C TYR A 223 13.85 5.58 0.69
N LEU A 224 13.55 5.11 1.91
CA LEU A 224 12.94 3.81 2.12
C LEU A 224 11.43 3.87 1.92
N LEU A 225 10.86 2.80 1.37
CA LEU A 225 9.42 2.75 1.10
C LEU A 225 8.58 2.65 2.38
N ASN A 226 9.06 1.97 3.43
CA ASN A 226 8.38 1.91 4.73
C ASN A 226 8.34 3.29 5.41
N VAL A 227 9.48 4.01 5.44
CA VAL A 227 9.56 5.38 6.00
C VAL A 227 8.66 6.36 5.23
N ALA A 228 8.58 6.20 3.90
CA ALA A 228 7.64 6.98 3.10
C ALA A 228 6.18 6.64 3.44
N ALA A 229 5.87 5.37 3.73
CA ALA A 229 4.54 4.93 4.15
C ALA A 229 4.11 5.59 5.46
N ASP A 230 5.02 5.78 6.43
CA ASP A 230 4.74 6.48 7.70
C ASP A 230 4.12 7.87 7.51
N ALA A 231 4.34 8.52 6.36
CA ALA A 231 3.72 9.79 6.06
C ALA A 231 2.18 9.74 6.18
N MET A 232 1.56 8.58 5.95
CA MET A 232 0.12 8.37 6.12
C MET A 232 -0.33 8.61 7.57
N GLU A 233 0.44 8.14 8.56
CA GLU A 233 0.18 8.41 9.97
C GLU A 233 0.59 9.83 10.38
N LYS A 234 1.74 10.29 9.87
CA LYS A 234 2.33 11.58 10.23
C LYS A 234 1.49 12.77 9.77
N VAL A 235 0.57 12.56 8.82
CA VAL A 235 -0.48 13.52 8.45
C VAL A 235 -1.41 13.86 9.63
N TYR A 236 -1.61 12.92 10.56
CA TYR A 236 -2.38 13.15 11.78
C TYR A 236 -1.47 13.63 12.91
N LEU A 237 -0.47 12.82 13.28
CA LEU A 237 0.45 13.12 14.37
C LEU A 237 1.87 12.71 13.98
N ASN A 238 2.82 13.62 14.09
CA ASN A 238 4.23 13.33 13.80
C ASN A 238 4.93 12.67 15.02
N ILE A 239 4.38 11.54 15.44
CA ILE A 239 4.95 10.70 16.49
C ILE A 239 5.67 9.54 15.78
N SER A 240 6.89 9.25 16.22
CA SER A 240 7.57 8.03 15.83
C SER A 240 7.47 7.01 16.94
N THR A 241 7.12 5.77 16.58
CA THR A 241 7.10 4.62 17.50
C THR A 241 8.48 3.94 17.59
N ASN A 242 9.41 4.32 16.72
CA ASN A 242 10.77 3.79 16.73
C ASN A 242 11.60 4.49 17.83
N PRO A 243 12.11 3.74 18.83
CA PRO A 243 12.85 4.32 19.96
C PRO A 243 14.18 4.96 19.54
N PHE A 244 14.67 4.65 18.35
CA PHE A 244 15.90 5.20 17.79
C PHE A 244 15.66 6.37 16.82
N SER A 245 14.39 6.75 16.63
CA SER A 245 14.06 7.78 15.66
C SER A 245 14.74 9.10 15.98
N THR A 246 15.35 9.69 14.96
CA THR A 246 15.97 11.02 15.06
C THR A 246 15.00 12.13 14.66
N SER A 247 13.80 11.75 14.21
CA SER A 247 12.67 12.67 14.04
C SER A 247 12.25 13.19 15.42
N SER A 248 12.21 14.51 15.61
CA SER A 248 11.57 15.09 16.79
C SER A 248 10.10 14.67 16.81
N SER A 249 9.71 13.82 17.75
CA SER A 249 8.32 13.43 17.95
C SER A 249 7.53 14.65 18.41
N THR A 250 6.73 15.21 17.52
CA THR A 250 5.94 16.41 17.77
C THR A 250 4.46 16.07 17.61
N PHE A 251 3.62 16.60 18.49
CA PHE A 251 2.17 16.44 18.43
C PHE A 251 1.51 17.29 17.33
N ALA A 252 2.31 17.96 16.51
CA ALA A 252 1.84 18.67 15.33
C ALA A 252 1.89 17.74 14.12
N PRO A 253 0.97 17.90 13.15
CA PRO A 253 1.05 17.22 11.87
C PRO A 253 2.39 17.42 11.17
N ALA A 254 2.77 16.46 10.34
CA ALA A 254 3.97 16.55 9.50
C ALA A 254 3.97 17.81 8.64
N THR A 255 5.17 18.38 8.47
CA THR A 255 5.36 19.52 7.58
C THR A 255 5.10 19.13 6.13
N VAL A 256 4.55 20.05 5.35
CA VAL A 256 4.25 19.82 3.92
C VAL A 256 5.47 19.29 3.14
N GLY A 257 6.68 19.72 3.52
CA GLY A 257 7.93 19.23 2.92
C GLY A 257 8.14 17.72 3.05
N THR A 258 7.83 17.12 4.20
CA THR A 258 7.99 15.67 4.42
C THR A 258 6.94 14.84 3.67
N LEU A 259 5.76 15.43 3.42
CA LEU A 259 4.73 14.80 2.60
C LEU A 259 5.15 14.74 1.13
N TYR A 260 5.71 15.83 0.60
CA TYR A 260 6.19 15.86 -0.79
C TYR A 260 7.37 14.93 -1.05
N THR A 261 8.32 14.83 -0.11
CA THR A 261 9.43 13.86 -0.25
C THR A 261 8.90 12.42 -0.27
N SER A 262 7.94 12.10 0.60
CA SER A 262 7.32 10.77 0.65
C SER A 262 6.58 10.43 -0.64
N ILE A 263 5.81 11.38 -1.19
CA ILE A 263 5.15 11.23 -2.50
C ILE A 263 6.19 10.97 -3.59
N GLY A 264 7.27 11.75 -3.64
CA GLY A 264 8.33 11.59 -4.63
C GLY A 264 8.99 10.21 -4.57
N VAL A 265 9.24 9.71 -3.36
CA VAL A 265 9.84 8.38 -3.15
C VAL A 265 8.87 7.27 -3.55
N MET A 266 7.61 7.34 -3.15
CA MET A 266 6.59 6.36 -3.57
C MET A 266 6.49 6.29 -5.09
N VAL A 267 6.35 7.44 -5.76
CA VAL A 267 6.28 7.49 -7.24
C VAL A 267 7.55 6.92 -7.88
N ALA A 268 8.73 7.22 -7.33
CA ALA A 268 9.99 6.65 -7.81
C ALA A 268 10.00 5.12 -7.68
N TYR A 269 9.59 4.56 -6.54
CA TYR A 269 9.47 3.10 -6.36
C TYR A 269 8.46 2.48 -7.31
N ALA A 270 7.32 3.13 -7.54
CA ALA A 270 6.30 2.67 -8.47
C ALA A 270 6.87 2.56 -9.89
N ILE A 271 7.54 3.61 -10.38
CA ILE A 271 8.07 3.66 -11.74
C ILE A 271 9.26 2.69 -11.90
N VAL A 272 10.25 2.78 -11.01
CA VAL A 272 11.49 2.00 -11.13
C VAL A 272 11.23 0.52 -10.95
N SER A 273 10.43 0.12 -9.95
CA SER A 273 10.14 -1.29 -9.71
C SER A 273 9.29 -1.88 -10.83
N PHE A 274 8.31 -1.12 -11.35
CA PHE A 274 7.49 -1.58 -12.45
C PHE A 274 8.28 -1.71 -13.76
N ALA A 275 9.15 -0.74 -14.08
CA ALA A 275 10.02 -0.81 -15.24
C ALA A 275 10.99 -1.99 -15.15
N ALA A 276 11.61 -2.21 -13.98
CA ALA A 276 12.45 -3.37 -13.75
C ALA A 276 11.67 -4.70 -13.87
N ALA A 277 10.43 -4.75 -13.37
CA ALA A 277 9.57 -5.92 -13.52
C ALA A 277 9.28 -6.23 -15.00
N LEU A 278 9.00 -5.21 -15.81
CA LEU A 278 8.79 -5.34 -17.26
C LEU A 278 10.02 -5.89 -17.98
N ILE A 279 11.21 -5.33 -17.71
CA ILE A 279 12.46 -5.73 -18.36
C ILE A 279 12.80 -7.19 -18.02
N ILE A 280 12.65 -7.58 -16.75
CA ILE A 280 12.93 -8.95 -16.30
C ILE A 280 11.91 -9.92 -16.93
N PHE A 281 10.63 -9.56 -16.96
CA PHE A 281 9.58 -10.41 -17.51
C PHE A 281 9.74 -10.64 -19.02
N ASP A 282 10.12 -9.62 -19.78
CA ASP A 282 10.27 -9.74 -21.23
C ASP A 282 11.42 -10.69 -21.60
N ARG A 283 12.52 -10.62 -20.84
CA ARG A 283 13.69 -11.49 -20.99
C ARG A 283 13.53 -12.88 -20.37
N LYS A 284 12.42 -13.15 -19.68
CA LYS A 284 12.23 -14.41 -18.96
C LYS A 284 11.83 -15.51 -19.95
N GLU A 285 12.69 -16.50 -20.10
CA GLU A 285 12.39 -17.73 -20.84
C GLU A 285 11.66 -18.72 -19.92
N VAL A 286 10.55 -19.28 -20.40
CA VAL A 286 9.85 -20.34 -19.68
C VAL A 286 10.62 -21.63 -19.92
N LYS A 287 11.16 -22.21 -18.85
CA LYS A 287 11.83 -23.51 -18.85
C LYS A 287 10.91 -24.58 -18.28
#